data_AF-A0A7S0UI94-F1
#
_entry.id   AF-A0A7S0UI94-F1
#
_cell.length_a   1.000
_cell.length_b   1.000
_cell.length_c   1.000
_cell.angle_alpha   90.00
_cell.angle_beta   90.00
_cell.angle_gamma   90.00
#
_symmetry.space_group_name_H-M   'P 1'
#
loop_
_entity.id
_entity.type
_entity.pdbx_description
1 polymer ?
#
loop_
_entity_poly.entity_id
_entity_poly.type
_entity_poly.pdbx_seq_one_letter_code
_entity_poly.pdbx_strand_id
1 'polypeptide(L)'
;APAGQGGGSSEKPDRYGMLGLLNVIRMVDENLTLVALGTDLTSLGLNLNASENLHETFVSPFVNNSASRTPEYNLPRCYYISPPALKTVFFQKFCDMTLFYIFYHFLTRPSDAPH
;
A
#
# COMPACT_ATOMS: atom_id res chain seq x y z
N ALA A 1 43.19 -54.98 -24.26
CA ALA A 1 42.27 -54.54 -23.20
C ALA A 1 41.95 -53.07 -23.43
N PRO A 2 40.68 -52.68 -23.69
CA PRO A 2 40.31 -51.27 -23.74
C PRO A 2 39.82 -50.83 -22.35
N ALA A 3 40.43 -49.75 -21.82
CA ALA A 3 40.02 -49.10 -20.58
C ALA A 3 38.85 -48.13 -20.87
N GLY A 4 37.94 -48.05 -19.90
CA GLY A 4 36.59 -47.52 -20.01
C GLY A 4 36.47 -46.11 -20.58
N GLN A 5 35.55 -45.99 -21.54
CA GLN A 5 34.89 -44.75 -21.91
C GLN A 5 34.10 -44.27 -20.67
N GLY A 6 34.63 -43.28 -19.95
CA GLY A 6 33.87 -42.53 -18.96
C GLY A 6 32.82 -41.71 -19.69
N GLY A 7 31.61 -42.26 -19.80
CA GLY A 7 30.45 -41.55 -20.33
C GLY A 7 30.21 -40.30 -19.50
N GLY A 8 30.52 -39.14 -20.07
CA GLY A 8 30.00 -37.87 -19.58
C GLY A 8 28.49 -37.94 -19.71
N SER A 9 27.81 -38.24 -18.59
CA SER A 9 26.38 -38.02 -18.48
C SER A 9 26.14 -36.58 -18.92
N SER A 10 25.36 -36.40 -19.98
CA SER A 10 24.72 -35.13 -20.25
C SER A 10 23.73 -34.92 -19.09
N GLU A 11 24.26 -34.53 -17.94
CA GLU A 11 23.45 -34.11 -16.80
C GLU A 11 22.80 -32.82 -17.26
N LYS A 12 21.52 -32.93 -17.64
CA LYS A 12 20.66 -31.77 -17.78
C LYS A 12 20.88 -30.93 -16.53
N PRO A 13 21.17 -29.62 -16.66
CA PRO A 13 21.45 -28.78 -15.52
C PRO A 13 20.36 -28.97 -14.48
N ASP A 14 20.76 -29.33 -13.26
CA ASP A 14 19.82 -29.66 -12.18
C ASP A 14 18.90 -28.46 -11.96
N ARG A 15 17.62 -28.65 -12.32
CA ARG A 15 16.61 -27.58 -12.28
C ARG A 15 16.33 -27.10 -10.87
N TYR A 16 16.66 -27.89 -9.85
CA TYR A 16 16.43 -27.57 -8.45
C TYR A 16 17.71 -27.11 -7.74
N GLY A 17 18.85 -27.11 -8.44
CA GLY A 17 20.13 -26.61 -7.94
C GLY A 17 20.40 -25.15 -8.32
N MET A 18 21.55 -24.61 -7.88
CA MET A 18 21.92 -23.22 -8.15
C MET A 18 22.08 -22.90 -9.65
N LEU A 19 22.49 -23.87 -10.47
CA LEU A 19 22.56 -23.69 -11.93
C LEU A 19 21.16 -23.52 -12.54
N GLY A 20 20.15 -24.18 -11.98
CA GLY A 20 18.74 -24.00 -12.35
C GLY A 20 18.22 -22.60 -12.02
N LEU A 21 18.68 -22.00 -10.93
CA LEU A 21 18.29 -20.64 -10.52
C LEU A 21 18.72 -19.57 -11.54
N LEU A 22 19.89 -19.73 -12.18
CA LEU A 22 20.36 -18.79 -13.22
C LEU A 22 19.41 -18.72 -14.41
N ASN A 23 18.76 -19.83 -14.77
CA ASN A 23 17.75 -19.83 -15.82
C ASN A 23 16.49 -19.05 -15.42
N VAL A 24 16.14 -19.06 -14.13
CA VAL A 24 14.99 -18.34 -13.60
C VAL A 24 15.26 -16.83 -13.55
N ILE A 25 16.46 -16.42 -13.11
CA ILE A 25 16.85 -15.00 -13.03
C ILE A 25 16.95 -14.35 -14.42
N ARG A 26 17.36 -15.13 -15.43
CA ARG A 26 17.51 -14.67 -16.82
C ARG A 26 16.24 -14.85 -17.66
N MET A 27 15.14 -15.24 -17.03
CA MET A 27 13.89 -15.53 -17.72
C MET A 27 13.22 -14.24 -18.20
N VAL A 28 12.52 -14.31 -19.33
CA VAL A 28 11.87 -13.15 -19.96
C VAL A 28 10.38 -13.05 -19.55
N ASP A 29 9.83 -14.11 -18.96
CA ASP A 29 8.45 -14.13 -18.48
C ASP A 29 8.31 -13.29 -17.21
N GLU A 30 7.55 -12.20 -17.28
CA GLU A 30 7.34 -11.27 -16.17
C GLU A 30 6.65 -11.92 -14.96
N ASN A 31 5.69 -12.82 -15.16
CA ASN A 31 4.95 -13.44 -14.06
C ASN A 31 5.83 -14.40 -13.28
N LEU A 32 6.61 -15.22 -13.97
CA LEU A 32 7.55 -16.14 -13.31
C LEU A 32 8.72 -15.39 -12.68
N THR A 33 9.16 -14.30 -13.30
CA THR A 33 10.19 -13.41 -12.74
C THR A 33 9.69 -12.76 -11.45
N LEU A 34 8.44 -12.30 -11.42
CA LEU A 34 7.80 -11.76 -10.22
C LEU A 34 7.76 -12.77 -9.08
N VAL A 35 7.44 -14.04 -9.35
CA VAL A 35 7.41 -15.09 -8.32
C VAL A 35 8.81 -15.41 -7.79
N ALA A 36 9.83 -15.41 -8.67
CA ALA A 36 11.17 -15.83 -8.32
C ALA A 36 12.03 -14.73 -7.68
N LEU A 37 11.93 -13.49 -8.19
CA LEU A 37 12.69 -12.33 -7.70
C LEU A 37 11.91 -11.51 -6.68
N GLY A 38 10.57 -11.54 -6.75
CA GLY A 38 9.70 -10.73 -5.91
C GLY A 38 9.51 -9.30 -6.41
N THR A 39 8.84 -8.51 -5.58
CA THR A 39 8.60 -7.09 -5.79
C THR A 39 9.05 -6.29 -4.56
N ASP A 40 9.35 -5.01 -4.76
CA ASP A 40 9.63 -4.11 -3.66
C ASP A 40 8.34 -3.82 -2.87
N LEU A 41 8.29 -4.33 -1.63
CA LEU A 41 7.15 -4.16 -0.75
C LEU A 41 6.98 -2.72 -0.24
N THR A 42 8.03 -1.90 -0.26
CA THR A 42 7.93 -0.48 0.15
C THR A 42 7.15 0.35 -0.86
N SER A 43 7.07 -0.12 -2.11
CA SER A 43 6.26 0.48 -3.17
C SER A 43 4.75 0.25 -2.99
N LEU A 44 4.32 -0.54 -1.99
CA LEU A 44 2.89 -0.80 -1.71
C LEU A 44 2.18 0.36 -0.98
N GLY A 45 2.87 1.46 -0.68
CA GLY A 45 2.28 2.59 0.04
C GLY A 45 2.01 2.31 1.53
N LEU A 46 2.66 1.27 2.08
CA LEU A 46 2.59 0.91 3.49
C LEU A 46 3.86 1.34 4.22
N ASN A 47 3.73 1.83 5.45
CA ASN A 47 4.88 2.14 6.30
C ASN A 47 5.37 0.88 7.03
N LEU A 48 6.21 0.07 6.39
CA LEU A 48 6.76 -1.16 6.99
C LEU A 48 7.68 -0.92 8.20
N ASN A 49 8.05 0.34 8.47
CA ASN A 49 8.84 0.74 9.65
C ASN A 49 7.96 1.22 10.82
N ALA A 50 6.64 1.16 10.71
CA ALA A 50 5.73 1.57 11.77
C ALA A 50 5.92 0.70 13.02
N SER A 51 5.93 1.34 14.20
CA SER A 51 5.88 0.64 15.49
C SER A 51 4.46 0.15 15.84
N GLU A 52 3.45 0.67 15.15
CA GLU A 52 2.04 0.37 15.34
C GLU A 52 1.54 -0.65 14.31
N ASN A 53 0.36 -1.23 14.57
CA ASN A 53 -0.24 -2.22 13.69
C ASN A 53 -0.73 -1.61 12.36
N LEU A 54 -0.29 -2.17 11.23
CA LEU A 54 -0.70 -1.68 9.90
C LEU A 54 -2.17 -1.97 9.56
N HIS A 55 -2.79 -2.97 10.19
CA HIS A 55 -4.16 -3.38 9.82
C HIS A 55 -5.22 -2.32 10.15
N GLU A 56 -4.94 -1.40 11.08
CA GLU A 56 -5.86 -0.32 11.44
C GLU A 56 -5.99 0.74 10.32
N THR A 57 -4.94 0.90 9.51
CA THR A 57 -4.92 1.82 8.35
C THR A 57 -4.98 1.09 7.01
N PHE A 58 -5.00 -0.24 7.02
CA PHE A 58 -5.08 -1.08 5.83
C PHE A 58 -6.52 -1.10 5.28
N VAL A 59 -6.75 -0.31 4.22
CA VAL A 59 -8.09 -0.12 3.66
C VAL A 59 -8.56 -1.33 2.84
N SER A 60 -7.70 -1.76 1.91
CA SER A 60 -7.97 -2.84 0.95
C SER A 60 -6.66 -3.32 0.31
N PRO A 61 -6.55 -4.61 -0.07
CA PRO A 61 -5.38 -5.15 -0.75
C PRO A 61 -5.11 -4.58 -2.15
N PHE A 62 -6.07 -3.86 -2.74
CA PHE A 62 -5.95 -3.30 -4.11
C PHE A 62 -5.96 -1.77 -4.14
N VAL A 63 -6.06 -1.10 -2.99
CA VAL A 63 -6.17 0.36 -2.92
C VAL A 63 -4.84 0.94 -2.44
N ASN A 64 -4.18 1.70 -3.30
CA ASN A 64 -2.88 2.33 -3.02
C ASN A 64 -2.96 3.56 -2.10
N ASN A 65 -4.16 4.04 -1.79
CA ASN A 65 -4.36 5.18 -0.91
C ASN A 65 -4.78 4.68 0.48
N SER A 66 -4.01 5.06 1.51
CA SER A 66 -4.37 4.90 2.92
C SER A 66 -5.47 5.87 3.33
N ALA A 67 -6.53 5.96 2.52
CA ALA A 67 -7.74 6.70 2.87
C ALA A 67 -8.36 5.99 4.08
N SER A 68 -7.94 6.44 5.26
CA SER A 68 -8.36 5.98 6.58
C SER A 68 -9.80 5.52 6.51
N ARG A 69 -10.03 4.22 6.77
CA ARG A 69 -11.39 3.75 7.03
C ARG A 69 -11.89 4.65 8.15
N THR A 70 -12.96 5.39 7.89
CA THR A 70 -13.69 5.98 9.00
C THR A 70 -14.07 4.80 9.90
N PRO A 71 -13.55 4.73 11.14
CA PRO A 71 -13.85 3.60 11.98
C PRO A 71 -15.37 3.53 12.16
N GLU A 72 -15.94 2.32 12.14
CA GLU A 72 -17.36 2.17 12.45
C GLU A 72 -17.55 2.53 13.92
N TYR A 73 -18.06 3.73 14.17
CA TYR A 73 -18.41 4.19 15.50
C TYR A 73 -19.94 4.35 15.59
N ASN A 74 -20.49 3.95 16.73
CA ASN A 74 -21.89 4.20 17.05
C ASN A 74 -21.97 5.42 17.97
N LEU A 75 -22.49 6.54 17.45
CA LEU A 75 -22.76 7.72 18.28
C LEU A 75 -24.09 7.55 19.02
N PRO A 76 -24.14 7.87 20.32
CA PRO A 76 -25.41 8.03 21.02
C PRO A 76 -26.30 9.08 20.34
N ARG A 77 -27.62 8.89 20.41
CA ARG A 77 -28.60 9.77 19.73
C ARG A 77 -28.43 11.26 20.06
N CYS A 78 -27.96 11.58 21.26
CA CYS A 78 -27.75 12.95 21.71
C CYS A 78 -26.63 13.72 20.97
N TYR A 79 -25.74 13.04 20.24
CA TYR A 79 -24.72 13.70 19.41
C TYR A 79 -25.22 14.07 18.00
N TYR A 80 -26.37 13.55 17.57
CA TYR A 80 -27.00 13.92 16.30
C TYR A 80 -27.74 15.26 16.44
N ILE A 81 -26.99 16.32 16.61
CA ILE A 81 -27.48 17.69 16.67
C ILE A 81 -27.36 18.29 15.27
N SER A 82 -28.41 18.93 14.77
CA SER A 82 -28.32 19.72 13.54
C SER A 82 -27.64 21.05 13.85
N PRO A 83 -26.39 21.29 13.42
CA PRO A 83 -25.74 22.56 13.69
C PRO A 83 -26.39 23.70 12.88
N PRO A 84 -26.43 24.92 13.43
CA PRO A 84 -26.83 26.09 12.66
C PRO A 84 -25.84 26.36 11.53
N ALA A 85 -26.32 26.93 10.42
CA ALA A 85 -25.47 27.29 9.28
C ALA A 85 -24.33 28.24 9.71
N LEU A 86 -23.11 27.87 9.36
CA LEU A 86 -21.93 28.66 9.70
C LEU A 86 -21.90 29.95 8.88
N LYS A 87 -21.95 31.11 9.55
CA LYS A 87 -21.83 32.43 8.92
C LYS A 87 -20.38 32.92 9.01
N THR A 88 -19.89 33.60 7.98
CA THR A 88 -18.53 34.16 7.90
C THR A 88 -18.18 35.07 9.08
N VAL A 89 -19.18 35.76 9.65
CA VAL A 89 -19.03 36.64 10.82
C VAL A 89 -18.53 35.89 12.06
N PHE A 90 -18.75 34.58 12.16
CA PHE A 90 -18.30 33.78 13.30
C PHE A 90 -16.82 33.40 13.23
N PHE A 91 -16.16 33.52 12.09
CA PHE A 91 -14.74 33.14 11.94
C PHE A 91 -13.82 33.99 12.82
N GLN A 92 -14.18 35.26 13.03
CA GLN A 92 -13.44 36.15 13.94
C GLN A 92 -13.50 35.71 15.41
N LYS A 93 -14.40 34.78 15.77
CA LYS A 93 -14.52 34.23 17.13
C LYS A 93 -13.72 32.95 17.34
N PHE A 94 -13.19 32.35 16.28
CA PHE A 94 -12.40 31.12 16.37
C PHE A 94 -10.92 31.45 16.60
N CYS A 95 -10.23 30.57 17.31
CA CYS A 95 -8.78 30.65 17.43
C CYS A 95 -8.10 30.21 16.14
N ASP A 96 -6.85 30.64 15.95
CA ASP A 96 -6.05 30.37 14.75
C ASP A 96 -5.96 28.88 14.43
N MET A 97 -5.81 28.01 15.44
CA MET A 97 -5.76 26.56 15.25
C MET A 97 -7.05 26.02 14.61
N THR A 98 -8.22 26.54 15.00
CA THR A 98 -9.50 26.13 14.40
C THR A 98 -9.62 26.65 12.97
N LEU A 99 -9.13 27.87 12.71
CA LEU A 99 -9.10 28.44 11.37
C LEU A 99 -8.19 27.64 10.43
N PHE A 100 -6.99 27.24 10.89
CA PHE A 100 -6.10 26.36 10.14
C PHE A 100 -6.74 25.00 9.88
N TYR A 101 -7.40 24.42 10.89
CA TYR A 101 -8.13 23.17 10.71
C TYR A 101 -9.21 23.30 9.62
N ILE A 102 -10.04 24.35 9.66
CA ILE A 102 -11.06 24.59 8.63
C ILE A 102 -10.41 24.74 7.25
N PHE A 103 -9.31 25.50 7.16
CA PHE A 103 -8.59 25.71 5.91
C PHE A 103 -8.08 24.39 5.32
N TYR A 104 -7.32 23.59 6.10
CA TYR A 104 -6.72 22.34 5.61
C TYR A 104 -7.73 21.20 5.44
N HIS A 105 -8.88 21.24 6.11
CA HIS A 105 -9.86 20.17 5.98
C HIS A 105 -10.85 20.41 4.82
N PHE A 106 -11.19 21.67 4.53
CA PHE A 106 -12.15 22.01 3.48
C PHE A 106 -11.51 22.45 2.15
N LEU A 107 -10.34 23.11 2.16
CA LEU A 107 -9.71 23.57 0.91
C LEU A 107 -8.78 22.53 0.27
N THR A 108 -8.29 21.55 1.04
CA THR A 108 -7.33 20.54 0.54
C THR A 108 -7.96 19.18 0.22
N ARG A 109 -9.30 19.06 0.30
CA ARG A 109 -10.05 17.93 -0.26
C ARG A 109 -10.44 18.26 -1.71
N PRO A 110 -9.81 17.67 -2.73
CA PRO A 110 -10.05 18.00 -4.15
C PRO A 110 -11.34 17.38 -4.73
N SER A 111 -12.32 17.00 -3.88
CA SER A 111 -13.53 16.28 -4.33
C SER A 111 -14.74 17.19 -4.59
N ASP A 112 -14.69 18.47 -4.18
CA ASP A 112 -15.83 19.41 -4.30
C ASP A 112 -15.52 20.58 -5.25
N ALA A 113 -14.58 20.42 -6.19
CA ALA A 113 -14.45 21.36 -7.29
C ALA A 113 -15.70 21.23 -8.19
N PRO A 114 -16.51 22.29 -8.37
CA PRO A 114 -17.61 22.24 -9.30
C PRO A 114 -17.06 22.03 -10.72
N HIS A 115 -17.62 21.05 -11.44
CA HIS A 115 -17.53 21.00 -12.89
C HIS A 115 -18.12 22.27 -13.52
#